data_AF-A0A3B8WDX9-F1
#
_entry.id   AF-A0A3B8WDX9-F1
#
_cell.length_a   1.000
_cell.length_b   1.000
_cell.length_c   1.000
_cell.angle_alpha   90.00
_cell.angle_beta   90.00
_cell.angle_gamma   90.00
#
_symmetry.space_group_name_H-M   'P 1'
#
loop_
_entity.id
_entity.type
_entity.pdbx_description
1 polymer ?
#
loop_
_entity_poly.entity_id
_entity_poly.type
_entity_poly.pdbx_seq_one_letter_code
_entity_poly.pdbx_strand_id
1 'polypeptide(L)' 'IINLMTLAAERIPAERLWINPDCGLKTRKWEEVTPALETMVAAARELRS' A
#
# COMPACT_ATOMS: atom_id res chain seq x y z
N ILE A 1 4.14 -1.55 7.03
CA ILE A 1 3.88 -0.72 5.83
C ILE A 1 3.32 0.67 6.17
N ILE A 2 2.45 0.81 7.18
CA ILE A 2 1.86 2.11 7.60
C ILE A 2 2.93 3.19 7.81
N ASN A 3 4.03 2.89 8.53
CA ASN A 3 5.11 3.85 8.76
C ASN A 3 5.67 4.48 7.46
N LEU A 4 5.86 3.68 6.39
CA LEU A 4 6.36 4.20 5.11
C LEU A 4 5.32 5.11 4.43
N MET A 5 4.04 4.81 4.60
CA MET A 5 2.94 5.59 4.04
C MET A 5 2.79 6.93 4.79
N THR A 6 2.98 6.93 6.12
CA THR A 6 3.03 8.16 6.93
C THR A 6 4.17 9.08 6.46
N LEU A 7 5.38 8.53 6.26
CA LEU A 7 6.52 9.29 5.75
C LEU A 7 6.26 9.85 4.33
N ALA A 8 5.54 9.11 3.48
CA ALA A 8 5.16 9.61 2.16
C ALA A 8 4.13 10.76 2.26
N ALA A 9 3.16 10.66 3.17
CA ALA A 9 2.14 11.68 3.39
C ALA A 9 2.72 13.01 3.94
N GLU A 10 3.88 12.98 4.61
CA GLU A 10 4.60 14.20 5.00
C GLU A 10 5.13 15.01 3.81
N ARG A 11 5.28 14.38 2.63
CA ARG A 11 5.90 14.99 1.45
C ARG A 11 4.95 15.15 0.27
N ILE A 12 3.93 14.31 0.19
CA ILE A 12 2.96 14.28 -0.91
C ILE A 12 1.56 14.49 -0.31
N PRO A 13 0.78 15.50 -0.78
CA PRO A 13 -0.59 15.68 -0.33
C PRO A 13 -1.40 14.40 -0.50
N ALA A 14 -2.23 14.08 0.50
CA ALA A 14 -2.95 12.80 0.57
C ALA A 14 -3.81 12.54 -0.68
N GLU A 15 -4.42 13.58 -1.25
CA GLU A 15 -5.22 13.51 -2.47
C GLU A 15 -4.42 13.15 -3.74
N ARG A 16 -3.08 13.20 -3.68
CA ARG A 16 -2.17 12.81 -4.77
C ARG A 16 -1.38 11.54 -4.48
N LEU A 17 -1.47 11.00 -3.26
CA LEU A 17 -0.70 9.84 -2.84
C LEU A 17 -1.43 8.54 -3.17
N TRP A 18 -0.86 7.76 -4.08
CA TRP A 18 -1.37 6.43 -4.45
C TRP A 18 -0.52 5.34 -3.80
N ILE A 19 -1.18 4.25 -3.42
CA ILE A 19 -0.55 3.10 -2.76
C ILE A 19 -0.69 1.89 -3.69
N ASN A 20 0.44 1.36 -4.12
CA ASN A 20 0.53 0.21 -5.01
C ASN A 20 1.83 -0.57 -4.74
N PRO A 21 1.92 -1.83 -5.20
CA PRO A 21 3.18 -2.56 -5.19
C PRO A 21 4.20 -1.91 -6.14
N ASP A 22 5.49 -2.14 -5.89
CA ASP A 22 6.58 -1.57 -6.71
C ASP A 22 6.49 -1.93 -8.19
N CYS A 23 6.00 -3.14 -8.51
CA CYS A 23 5.89 -3.63 -9.88
C CYS A 23 4.74 -4.64 -10.06
N GLY A 24 4.59 -5.16 -11.28
CA GLY A 24 3.61 -6.20 -11.58
C GLY A 24 3.91 -7.51 -10.84
N LEU A 25 2.85 -8.24 -10.47
CA LEU A 25 2.92 -9.43 -9.60
C LEU A 25 3.14 -10.74 -10.36
N LYS A 26 3.52 -10.71 -11.66
CA LYS A 26 3.63 -11.88 -12.55
C LYS A 26 4.50 -13.02 -11.98
N THR A 27 5.50 -12.69 -11.14
CA THR A 27 6.47 -13.64 -10.59
C THR A 27 6.14 -14.10 -9.16
N ARG A 28 4.99 -13.68 -8.61
CA ARG A 28 4.51 -14.05 -7.27
C ARG A 28 3.42 -15.11 -7.35
N LYS A 29 3.26 -15.89 -6.28
CA LYS A 29 2.18 -16.86 -6.15
C LYS A 29 0.97 -16.25 -5.45
N TRP A 30 -0.21 -16.80 -5.69
CA TRP A 30 -1.46 -16.33 -5.08
C TRP A 30 -1.44 -16.39 -3.54
N GLU A 31 -0.85 -17.43 -2.97
CA GLU A 31 -0.65 -17.60 -1.52
C GLU A 31 0.18 -16.48 -0.88
N GLU A 32 0.98 -15.76 -1.67
CA GLU A 32 1.76 -14.59 -1.23
C GLU A 32 1.01 -13.29 -1.54
N VAL A 33 0.42 -13.20 -2.74
CA VAL A 33 -0.21 -11.98 -3.27
C VAL A 33 -1.43 -11.58 -2.48
N THR A 34 -2.36 -12.52 -2.24
CA THR A 34 -3.64 -12.21 -1.59
C THR A 34 -3.44 -11.57 -0.21
N PRO A 35 -2.71 -12.19 0.74
CA PRO A 35 -2.54 -11.60 2.07
C PRO A 35 -1.72 -10.29 2.03
N ALA A 36 -0.77 -10.15 1.11
CA ALA A 36 0.00 -8.92 0.95
C ALA A 36 -0.88 -7.75 0.48
N LEU A 37 -1.74 -7.98 -0.51
CA LEU A 37 -2.66 -6.97 -1.02
C LEU A 37 -3.75 -6.62 -0.01
N GLU A 38 -4.30 -7.61 0.70
CA GLU A 38 -5.25 -7.39 1.80
C GLU A 38 -4.65 -6.47 2.88
N THR A 39 -3.42 -6.77 3.29
CA THR A 39 -2.67 -5.94 4.27
C THR A 39 -2.44 -4.53 3.74
N MET A 40 -2.04 -4.38 2.48
CA MET A 40 -1.82 -3.07 1.84
C MET A 40 -3.12 -2.23 1.78
N VAL A 41 -4.24 -2.85 1.40
CA VAL A 41 -5.54 -2.19 1.36
C VAL A 41 -6.03 -1.81 2.75
N ALA A 42 -5.83 -2.66 3.76
CA ALA A 42 -6.20 -2.37 5.14
C ALA A 42 -5.43 -1.15 5.68
N ALA A 43 -4.11 -1.11 5.51
CA ALA A 43 -3.28 0.02 5.90
C ALA A 43 -3.69 1.32 5.19
N ALA A 44 -4.03 1.24 3.91
CA ALA A 44 -4.51 2.41 3.16
C ALA A 44 -5.89 2.91 3.60
N ARG A 45 -6.73 2.03 4.18
CA ARG A 45 -8.02 2.43 4.78
C ARG A 45 -7.83 3.10 6.13
N GLU A 46 -6.93 2.59 6.97
CA GLU A 46 -6.60 3.17 8.27
C GLU A 46 -6.09 4.61 8.16
N LEU A 47 -5.30 4.93 7.12
CA LEU A 47 -4.81 6.29 6.91
C LEU A 47 -5.84 7.26 6.31
N ARG A 48 -7.00 6.77 5.84
CA ARG A 48 -8.08 7.60 5.28
C ARG A 48 -9.14 7.99 6.29
N SER A 49 -9.30 7.21 7.36
CA SER A 49 -10.25 7.46 8.45
C SER A 49 -9.77 8.55 9.38
#